data_AF-A0A521VG54-F1
#
_entry.id   AF-A0A521VG54-F1
#
_cell.length_a   1.000
_cell.length_b   1.000
_cell.length_c   1.000
_cell.angle_alpha   90.00
_cell.angle_beta   90.00
_cell.angle_gamma   90.00
#
_symmetry.space_group_name_H-M   'P 1'
#
loop_
_entity.id
_entity.type
_entity.pdbx_description
1 polymer ?
#
loop_
_entity_poly.entity_id
_entity_poly.type
_entity_poly.pdbx_seq_one_letter_code
_entity_poly.pdbx_strand_id
1 'polypeptide(L)'
;MEVLDHFTIPVEGLSNGLHEFKFSIGNDFFQCFEESPIAHGQLEVYLQFGKEHSMYELTFEIKGTIVTTCDRCLEEFNFPIETHQYLLVKFDEEEWEDADVVYIAPGTP
;
A
#
# COMPACT_ATOMS: atom_id res chain seq x y z
N MET A 1 -8.70 -10.12 -12.11
CA MET A 1 -8.94 -8.67 -12.21
C MET A 1 -9.88 -8.15 -11.12
N GLU A 2 -10.87 -8.92 -10.64
CA GLU A 2 -11.82 -8.48 -9.59
C GLU A 2 -11.21 -8.21 -8.19
N VAL A 3 -10.05 -8.79 -7.85
CA VAL A 3 -9.47 -8.69 -6.50
C VAL A 3 -8.95 -7.28 -6.19
N LEU A 4 -8.28 -6.62 -7.16
CA LEU A 4 -7.64 -5.31 -6.96
C LEU A 4 -8.66 -4.17 -6.81
N ASP A 5 -9.88 -4.34 -7.30
CA ASP A 5 -10.95 -3.34 -7.21
C ASP A 5 -11.29 -3.01 -5.74
N HIS A 6 -11.16 -3.99 -4.84
CA HIS A 6 -11.38 -3.79 -3.40
C HIS A 6 -10.31 -2.91 -2.72
N PHE A 7 -9.19 -2.67 -3.40
CA PHE A 7 -8.08 -1.85 -2.91
C PHE A 7 -8.01 -0.48 -3.61
N THR A 8 -9.03 -0.13 -4.41
CA THR A 8 -9.14 1.15 -5.11
C THR A 8 -9.82 2.20 -4.24
N ILE A 9 -9.21 3.38 -4.14
CA ILE A 9 -9.78 4.55 -3.43
C ILE A 9 -10.20 5.59 -4.47
N PRO A 10 -11.50 5.94 -4.58
CA PRO A 10 -11.97 6.94 -5.54
C PRO A 10 -11.71 8.36 -5.02
N VAL A 11 -10.47 8.84 -5.18
CA VAL A 11 -9.98 10.07 -4.55
C VAL A 11 -10.77 11.32 -4.97
N GLU A 12 -11.22 11.42 -6.21
CA GLU A 12 -12.01 12.57 -6.70
C GLU A 12 -13.27 12.82 -5.86
N GLY A 13 -13.93 11.75 -5.40
CA GLY A 13 -15.15 11.84 -4.61
C GLY A 13 -14.96 12.24 -3.14
N LEU A 14 -13.71 12.25 -2.66
CA LEU A 14 -13.39 12.60 -1.27
C LEU A 14 -13.25 14.11 -1.09
N SER A 15 -13.77 14.64 0.02
CA SER A 15 -13.47 16.01 0.45
C SER A 15 -12.03 16.13 0.95
N ASN A 16 -11.49 17.35 0.99
CA ASN A 16 -10.21 17.58 1.67
C ASN A 16 -10.34 17.27 3.17
N GLY A 17 -9.25 16.79 3.77
CA GLY A 17 -9.18 16.32 5.15
C GLY A 17 -8.75 14.86 5.28
N LEU A 18 -8.88 14.33 6.49
CA LEU A 18 -8.43 12.98 6.85
C LEU A 18 -9.51 11.93 6.62
N HIS A 19 -9.15 10.84 5.96
CA HIS A 19 -9.99 9.66 5.72
C HIS A 19 -9.28 8.41 6.22
N GLU A 20 -10.05 7.41 6.64
CA GLU A 20 -9.50 6.17 7.19
C GLU A 20 -10.05 4.97 6.42
N PHE A 21 -9.15 4.09 6.00
CA PHE A 21 -9.46 2.88 5.24
C PHE A 21 -8.89 1.65 5.92
N LYS A 22 -9.56 0.51 5.74
CA LYS A 22 -9.12 -0.79 6.22
C LYS A 22 -9.18 -1.79 5.08
N PHE A 23 -8.08 -2.48 4.87
CA PHE A 23 -7.97 -3.51 3.84
C PHE A 23 -7.44 -4.80 4.46
N SER A 24 -7.97 -5.93 3.99
CA SER A 24 -7.45 -7.25 4.32
C SER A 24 -6.80 -7.82 3.06
N ILE A 25 -5.49 -8.08 3.14
CA ILE A 25 -4.66 -8.61 2.06
C ILE A 25 -4.45 -10.10 2.31
N GLY A 26 -4.82 -10.91 1.31
CA GLY A 26 -4.63 -12.35 1.31
C GLY A 26 -3.79 -12.84 0.13
N ASN A 27 -3.73 -14.15 -0.03
CA ASN A 27 -2.99 -14.81 -1.12
C ASN A 27 -3.44 -14.36 -2.52
N ASP A 28 -4.73 -14.07 -2.70
CA ASP A 28 -5.33 -13.61 -3.95
C ASP A 28 -4.80 -12.24 -4.39
N PHE A 29 -4.53 -11.33 -3.45
CA PHE A 29 -3.88 -10.06 -3.72
C PHE A 29 -2.46 -10.27 -4.24
N PHE A 30 -1.65 -11.08 -3.54
CA PHE A 30 -0.26 -11.32 -3.95
C PHE A 30 -0.15 -11.99 -5.31
N GLN A 31 -1.08 -12.88 -5.66
CA GLN A 31 -1.16 -13.51 -6.98
C GLN A 31 -1.44 -12.54 -8.13
N CYS A 32 -1.91 -11.32 -7.84
CA CYS A 32 -2.08 -10.29 -8.86
C CYS A 32 -0.74 -9.66 -9.30
N PHE A 33 0.35 -9.94 -8.59
CA PHE A 33 1.69 -9.40 -8.87
C PHE A 33 2.67 -10.54 -9.14
N GLU A 34 2.99 -10.80 -10.42
CA GLU A 34 3.81 -11.94 -10.84
C GLU A 34 5.20 -12.00 -10.18
N GLU A 35 5.78 -10.85 -9.85
CA GLU A 35 7.11 -10.72 -9.22
C GLU A 35 7.04 -10.43 -7.71
N SER A 36 5.89 -10.69 -7.05
CA SER A 36 5.77 -10.51 -5.60
C SER A 36 6.76 -11.41 -4.86
N PRO A 37 7.56 -10.87 -3.91
CA PRO A 37 8.42 -11.69 -3.04
C PRO A 37 7.60 -12.49 -2.02
N ILE A 38 6.31 -12.19 -1.86
CA ILE A 38 5.39 -12.85 -0.95
C ILE A 38 4.40 -13.67 -1.78
N ALA A 39 4.40 -14.99 -1.62
CA ALA A 39 3.43 -15.88 -2.27
C ALA A 39 2.18 -16.12 -1.41
N HIS A 40 2.35 -16.17 -0.08
CA HIS A 40 1.30 -16.45 0.86
C HIS A 40 1.38 -15.55 2.09
N GLY A 41 0.23 -15.08 2.57
CA GLY A 41 0.15 -14.26 3.76
C GLY A 41 -1.27 -13.79 4.05
N GLN A 42 -1.45 -13.28 5.26
CA GLN A 42 -2.65 -12.58 5.72
C GLN A 42 -2.19 -11.31 6.42
N LEU A 43 -2.51 -10.16 5.84
CA LEU A 43 -2.16 -8.84 6.39
C LEU A 43 -3.42 -7.99 6.51
N GLU A 44 -3.50 -7.23 7.58
CA GLU A 44 -4.46 -6.15 7.76
C GLU A 44 -3.72 -4.82 7.58
N VAL A 45 -4.28 -3.95 6.73
CA VAL A 45 -3.75 -2.62 6.45
C VAL A 45 -4.74 -1.60 6.98
N TYR A 46 -4.27 -0.74 7.87
CA TYR A 46 -4.94 0.50 8.22
C TYR A 46 -4.27 1.64 7.47
N LEU A 47 -5.05 2.40 6.70
CA LEU A 47 -4.56 3.56 5.97
C LEU A 47 -5.24 4.81 6.49
N GLN A 48 -4.44 5.77 6.94
CA GLN A 48 -4.87 7.16 7.11
C GLN A 48 -4.47 7.95 5.87
N PHE A 49 -5.47 8.49 5.17
CA PHE A 49 -5.34 9.23 3.93
C PHE A 49 -5.71 10.70 4.15
N GLY A 50 -4.70 11.57 4.18
CA GLY A 50 -4.86 13.02 4.21
C GLY A 50 -4.97 13.57 2.79
N LYS A 51 -6.14 14.10 2.43
CA LYS A 51 -6.35 14.77 1.14
C LYS A 51 -6.20 16.27 1.30
N GLU A 52 -5.20 16.85 0.65
CA GLU A 52 -5.03 18.29 0.51
C GLU A 52 -5.19 18.73 -0.94
N HIS A 53 -5.20 20.05 -1.18
CA HIS A 53 -5.44 20.63 -2.50
C HIS A 53 -4.40 20.23 -3.56
N SER A 54 -3.14 20.04 -3.16
CA SER A 54 -2.01 19.84 -4.07
C SER A 54 -1.16 18.61 -3.74
N MET A 55 -1.55 17.84 -2.72
CA MET A 55 -0.81 16.67 -2.27
C MET A 55 -1.70 15.73 -1.47
N TYR A 56 -1.28 14.47 -1.36
CA TYR A 56 -1.87 13.49 -0.46
C TYR A 56 -0.83 12.93 0.50
N GLU A 57 -1.25 12.71 1.74
CA GLU A 57 -0.45 12.08 2.78
C GLU A 57 -1.04 10.72 3.11
N LEU A 58 -0.25 9.67 3.02
CA LEU A 58 -0.69 8.31 3.28
C LEU A 58 0.16 7.72 4.40
N THR A 59 -0.49 7.37 5.51
CA THR A 59 0.15 6.66 6.62
C THR A 59 -0.46 5.27 6.72
N PHE A 60 0.36 4.25 6.49
CA PHE A 60 -0.01 2.86 6.54
C PHE A 60 0.44 2.24 7.86
N GLU A 61 -0.45 1.49 8.51
CA GLU A 61 -0.10 0.52 9.54
C GLU A 61 -0.46 -0.87 9.02
N ILE A 62 0.53 -1.75 8.89
CA ILE A 62 0.35 -3.08 8.32
C ILE A 62 0.71 -4.10 9.39
N LYS A 63 -0.21 -5.01 9.69
CA LYS A 63 -0.01 -6.08 10.68
C LYS A 63 -0.49 -7.42 10.16
N GLY A 64 0.21 -8.50 10.49
CA GLY A 64 -0.24 -9.86 10.18
C GLY A 64 0.92 -10.82 10.02
N THR A 65 0.79 -11.78 9.12
CA THR A 65 1.81 -12.80 8.89
C THR A 65 1.98 -13.09 7.40
N ILE A 66 3.22 -13.32 6.98
CA ILE A 66 3.55 -13.87 5.67
C ILE A 66 4.19 -15.24 5.84
N VAL A 67 4.06 -16.12 4.85
CA VAL A 67 4.82 -17.36 4.79
C VAL A 67 6.16 -17.06 4.14
N THR A 68 7.25 -17.39 4.81
CA THR A 68 8.61 -17.26 4.27
C THR A 68 9.47 -18.44 4.69
N THR A 69 10.58 -18.63 4.00
CA THR A 69 11.55 -19.70 4.28
C THR A 69 12.59 -19.20 5.28
N CYS A 70 12.90 -20.02 6.30
CA CYS A 70 13.97 -19.71 7.24
C CYS A 70 15.34 -19.93 6.60
N ASP A 71 16.20 -18.90 6.58
CA ASP A 71 17.57 -19.00 6.04
C ASP A 71 18.47 -20.05 6.73
N ARG A 72 18.11 -20.48 7.95
CA ARG A 72 18.92 -21.42 8.75
C ARG A 72 18.54 -22.88 8.56
N CYS A 73 17.24 -23.20 8.61
CA CYS A 73 16.75 -24.58 8.52
C CYS A 73 16.03 -24.88 7.19
N LEU A 74 15.78 -23.88 6.36
CA LEU A 74 15.03 -23.96 5.10
C LEU A 74 13.57 -24.42 5.26
N GLU A 75 13.02 -24.36 6.47
CA GLU A 75 11.61 -24.63 6.73
C GLU A 75 10.76 -23.38 6.50
N GLU A 76 9.55 -23.58 5.98
CA GLU A 76 8.55 -22.52 5.88
C GLU A 76 7.92 -22.23 7.24
N PHE A 77 7.67 -20.95 7.50
CA PHE A 77 6.99 -20.53 8.72
C PHE A 77 6.23 -19.21 8.51
N ASN A 78 5.29 -18.94 9.42
CA ASN A 78 4.57 -17.67 9.46
C ASN A 78 5.45 -16.62 10.14
N PHE A 79 6.00 -15.70 9.36
CA PHE A 79 6.76 -14.57 9.86
C PHE A 79 5.81 -13.39 10.16
N PRO A 80 5.80 -12.88 11.41
CA PRO A 80 4.96 -11.74 11.77
C PRO A 80 5.47 -10.46 11.11
N ILE A 81 4.55 -9.71 10.51
CA ILE A 81 4.79 -8.38 9.97
C ILE A 81 4.08 -7.38 10.88
N GLU A 82 4.82 -6.35 11.29
CA GLU A 82 4.30 -5.14 11.89
C GLU A 82 5.16 -3.98 11.38
N THR A 83 4.59 -3.14 10.53
CA THR A 83 5.30 -2.02 9.91
C THR A 83 4.41 -0.80 9.79
N HIS A 84 5.05 0.36 9.85
CA HIS A 84 4.44 1.65 9.61
C HIS A 84 5.17 2.31 8.43
N GLN A 85 4.43 2.77 7.44
CA GLN A 85 4.98 3.41 6.26
C GLN A 85 4.29 4.75 6.04
N TYR A 86 5.05 5.75 5.58
CA TYR A 86 4.53 7.05 5.20
C TYR A 86 4.87 7.29 3.74
N LEU A 87 3.89 7.79 2.98
CA LEU A 87 4.05 8.12 1.57
C LEU A 87 3.41 9.48 1.31
N LEU A 88 4.19 10.39 0.73
CA LEU A 88 3.72 11.70 0.29
C LEU A 88 3.53 11.68 -1.22
N VAL A 89 2.34 12.00 -1.71
CA VAL A 89 2.05 12.13 -3.15
C VAL A 89 1.93 13.61 -3.47
N LYS A 90 2.77 14.12 -4.37
CA LYS A 90 2.72 15.51 -4.84
C LYS A 90 2.32 15.57 -6.30
N PHE A 91 1.52 16.58 -6.65
CA PHE A 91 1.18 16.86 -8.03
C PHE A 91 2.11 17.95 -8.56
N ASP A 92 3.06 17.56 -9.40
CA ASP A 92 4.06 18.45 -10.00
C ASP A 92 4.31 18.05 -11.46
N GLU A 93 4.70 19.01 -12.30
CA GLU A 93 5.05 18.76 -13.71
C GLU A 93 6.49 18.22 -13.83
N GLU A 94 7.34 18.50 -12.86
CA GLU A 94 8.72 18.02 -12.80
C GLU A 94 8.82 16.80 -11.89
N GLU A 95 9.35 15.70 -12.41
CA GLU A 95 9.69 14.52 -11.61
C GLU A 95 11.01 14.76 -10.85
N TRP A 96 10.99 14.55 -9.54
CA TRP A 96 12.18 14.59 -8.70
C TRP A 96 12.43 13.21 -8.10
N GLU A 97 13.70 12.81 -7.97
CA GLU A 97 14.07 11.60 -7.23
C GLU A 97 14.05 11.87 -5.72
N ASP A 98 12.96 11.52 -5.06
CA ASP A 98 12.84 11.48 -3.61
C ASP A 98 12.20 10.13 -3.20
N ALA A 99 12.83 9.41 -2.26
CA ALA A 99 12.44 8.04 -1.94
C ALA A 99 11.07 7.95 -1.26
N ASP A 100 10.66 9.02 -0.57
CA ASP A 100 9.43 9.08 0.21
C ASP A 100 8.31 9.88 -0.49
N VAL A 101 8.58 10.39 -1.70
CA VAL A 101 7.65 11.24 -2.46
C VAL A 101 7.39 10.68 -3.84
N VAL A 102 6.11 10.48 -4.16
CA VAL A 102 5.67 10.13 -5.52
C VAL A 102 5.16 11.40 -6.20
N TYR A 103 5.74 11.72 -7.35
CA TYR A 103 5.32 12.83 -8.19
C TYR A 103 4.34 12.34 -9.26
N ILE A 104 3.18 12.97 -9.35
CA ILE A 104 2.15 12.66 -10.35
C ILE A 104 1.89 13.92 -11.18
N ALA A 105 1.99 13.81 -12.51
CA ALA A 105 1.66 14.91 -13.40
C ALA A 105 0.17 15.32 -13.25
N PRO A 106 -0.14 16.62 -13.17
CA PRO A 106 -1.51 17.11 -13.05
C PRO A 106 -2.41 16.59 -14.19
N GLY A 107 -3.57 16.02 -13.85
CA GLY A 107 -4.55 15.52 -14.84
C GLY A 107 -4.38 14.05 -15.26
N THR A 108 -3.54 13.29 -14.55
CA THR A 108 -3.53 11.82 -14.65
C THR A 108 -4.78 11.26 -13.94
N PRO A 109 -5.65 10.48 -14.63
CA PRO A 109 -6.90 9.96 -14.07
C PRO A 109 -6.69 8.88 -13.00
#